data_AF-U2J2S9-F1
#
_entry.id   AF-U2J2S9-F1
#
_cell.length_a   1.000
_cell.length_b   1.000
_cell.length_c   1.000
_cell.angle_alpha   90.00
_cell.angle_beta   90.00
_cell.angle_gamma   90.00
#
_symmetry.space_group_name_H-M   'P 1'
#
loop_
_entity.id
_entity.type
_entity.pdbx_description
1 polymer ?
#
loop_
_entity_poly.entity_id
_entity_poly.type
_entity_poly.pdbx_seq_one_letter_code
_entity_poly.pdbx_strand_id
1 'polypeptide(L)'
;MKVFSVANVKMTDVDLTGLKGAKLIAVTHTGLTSVKLPVAPNLTDLNLDGNELTDLDLSPFPSLTSVSLIGNKIKTFDLSKAPNLGIAYLSSNKMKEIKLDNPKLWNLDLSDNDLENVSLDKLPQLEQLWLNANKLTKVDVSKNTNLRVLNVVGNRLKFSTMPLPSNNGKRFDRYSYNLQAPIDVKCVDGKVDLSSEAVVGGEMTTYHWFVGNVKYIDGELQGEKLDVNDEYTVENGVTTLKLTQPITNLVCVMSNDNFPNALIYTNYIAFTPDPTGIDAVTADKDVKIHFLDGAISVLGAQNSTVAIYSIDGKLVYQGKVADDSTRISLARGTYIVRVGNKAAKISVK
;
A
#
# COMPACT_ATOMS: atom_id res chain seq x y z
N MET A 1 -13.23 39.85 -31.82
CA MET A 1 -13.04 39.73 -30.36
C MET A 1 -11.78 38.92 -30.10
N LYS A 2 -10.83 39.42 -29.27
CA LYS A 2 -9.58 38.71 -28.94
C LYS A 2 -9.65 37.98 -27.59
N VAL A 3 -10.50 38.42 -26.69
CA VAL A 3 -10.70 37.84 -25.36
C VAL A 3 -12.19 37.64 -25.19
N PHE A 4 -12.61 36.45 -24.79
CA PHE A 4 -13.97 36.13 -24.39
C PHE A 4 -13.92 35.51 -23.00
N SER A 5 -14.75 36.01 -22.08
CA SER A 5 -14.80 35.49 -20.71
C SER A 5 -16.22 35.53 -20.19
N VAL A 6 -16.69 34.40 -19.66
CA VAL A 6 -17.91 34.28 -18.87
C VAL A 6 -17.66 33.37 -17.68
N ALA A 7 -18.20 33.71 -16.51
CA ALA A 7 -18.05 32.93 -15.30
C ALA A 7 -19.33 32.95 -14.45
N ASN A 8 -19.61 31.86 -13.73
CA ASN A 8 -20.68 31.76 -12.73
C ASN A 8 -22.10 32.03 -13.27
N VAL A 9 -22.33 31.67 -14.54
CA VAL A 9 -23.66 31.75 -15.16
C VAL A 9 -24.03 30.36 -15.62
N LYS A 10 -25.11 29.79 -15.10
CA LYS A 10 -25.58 28.47 -15.53
C LYS A 10 -25.97 28.52 -17.01
N MET A 11 -25.32 27.69 -17.82
CA MET A 11 -25.56 27.57 -19.26
C MET A 11 -25.86 26.12 -19.60
N THR A 12 -26.81 25.90 -20.51
CA THR A 12 -27.08 24.57 -21.08
C THR A 12 -26.16 24.27 -22.26
N ASP A 13 -25.81 25.30 -23.02
CA ASP A 13 -24.92 25.23 -24.17
C ASP A 13 -24.23 26.58 -24.39
N VAL A 14 -23.16 26.54 -25.19
CA VAL A 14 -22.51 27.74 -25.72
C VAL A 14 -21.90 27.42 -27.09
N ASP A 15 -22.12 28.33 -28.05
CA ASP A 15 -21.51 28.26 -29.39
C ASP A 15 -20.53 29.41 -29.60
N LEU A 16 -19.23 29.08 -29.53
CA LEU A 16 -18.13 30.02 -29.70
C LEU A 16 -17.44 29.88 -31.06
N THR A 17 -18.03 29.13 -32.00
CA THR A 17 -17.39 28.82 -33.29
C THR A 17 -17.08 30.06 -34.14
N GLY A 18 -17.80 31.17 -33.90
CA GLY A 18 -17.56 32.46 -34.52
C GLY A 18 -16.29 33.18 -34.03
N LEU A 19 -15.68 32.76 -32.92
CA LEU A 19 -14.54 33.45 -32.28
C LEU A 19 -13.17 33.08 -32.87
N LYS A 20 -13.07 32.98 -34.20
CA LYS A 20 -11.86 32.52 -34.93
C LYS A 20 -10.60 33.35 -34.68
N GLY A 21 -10.74 34.58 -34.21
CA GLY A 21 -9.64 35.50 -33.88
C GLY A 21 -9.35 35.62 -32.37
N ALA A 22 -9.93 34.76 -31.54
CA ALA A 22 -9.67 34.76 -30.11
C ALA A 22 -8.23 34.34 -29.79
N LYS A 23 -7.65 35.01 -28.80
CA LYS A 23 -6.40 34.64 -28.12
C LYS A 23 -6.69 33.99 -26.76
N LEU A 24 -7.75 34.45 -26.09
CA LEU A 24 -8.21 33.90 -24.81
C LEU A 24 -9.69 33.58 -24.86
N ILE A 25 -10.05 32.37 -24.41
CA ILE A 25 -11.43 31.95 -24.14
C ILE A 25 -11.48 31.44 -22.70
N ALA A 26 -12.35 32.03 -21.88
CA ALA A 26 -12.67 31.56 -20.55
C ALA A 26 -14.19 31.35 -20.41
N VAL A 27 -14.61 30.14 -20.07
CA VAL A 27 -16.01 29.82 -19.76
C VAL A 27 -16.04 28.94 -18.52
N THR A 28 -16.23 29.54 -17.35
CA THR A 28 -16.00 28.84 -16.08
C THR A 28 -17.24 28.78 -15.20
N HIS A 29 -17.38 27.70 -14.43
CA HIS A 29 -18.47 27.56 -13.46
C HIS A 29 -19.86 27.74 -14.08
N THR A 30 -20.05 27.20 -15.30
CA THR A 30 -21.30 27.35 -16.06
C THR A 30 -22.14 26.08 -16.11
N GLY A 31 -21.61 24.94 -15.65
CA GLY A 31 -22.30 23.64 -15.65
C GLY A 31 -22.38 22.99 -17.04
N LEU A 32 -21.54 23.42 -17.98
CA LEU A 32 -21.53 22.89 -19.34
C LEU A 32 -21.03 21.44 -19.38
N THR A 33 -21.76 20.56 -20.05
CA THR A 33 -21.28 19.19 -20.36
C THR A 33 -20.50 19.11 -21.67
N SER A 34 -20.62 20.13 -22.52
CA SER A 34 -19.88 20.27 -23.78
C SER A 34 -19.73 21.74 -24.16
N VAL A 35 -18.73 22.06 -24.98
CA VAL A 35 -18.47 23.42 -25.49
C VAL A 35 -18.15 23.36 -26.98
N LYS A 36 -18.81 24.19 -27.79
CA LYS A 36 -18.46 24.33 -29.21
C LYS A 36 -17.42 25.45 -29.37
N LEU A 37 -16.15 25.05 -29.46
CA LEU A 37 -15.03 25.98 -29.61
C LEU A 37 -14.75 26.30 -31.09
N PRO A 38 -14.17 27.47 -31.40
CA PRO A 38 -13.75 27.80 -32.75
C PRO A 38 -12.53 26.99 -33.17
N VAL A 39 -12.33 26.80 -34.48
CA VAL A 39 -11.00 26.50 -35.01
C VAL A 39 -10.20 27.79 -34.93
N ALA A 40 -9.42 27.94 -33.85
CA ALA A 40 -8.70 29.16 -33.51
C ALA A 40 -7.20 28.87 -33.39
N PRO A 41 -6.45 28.86 -34.52
CA PRO A 41 -5.02 28.57 -34.50
C PRO A 41 -4.19 29.60 -33.72
N ASN A 42 -4.76 30.77 -33.39
CA ASN A 42 -4.11 31.82 -32.61
C ASN A 42 -4.51 31.83 -31.12
N LEU A 43 -5.31 30.85 -30.66
CA LEU A 43 -5.70 30.74 -29.26
C LEU A 43 -4.48 30.35 -28.42
N THR A 44 -4.15 31.16 -27.42
CA THR A 44 -3.01 30.96 -26.51
C THR A 44 -3.46 30.50 -25.13
N ASP A 45 -4.67 30.87 -24.72
CA ASP A 45 -5.20 30.64 -23.38
C ASP A 45 -6.63 30.09 -23.44
N LEU A 46 -6.84 28.91 -22.84
CA LEU A 46 -8.15 28.28 -22.72
C LEU A 46 -8.42 27.93 -21.27
N ASN A 47 -9.48 28.50 -20.69
CA ASN A 47 -9.94 28.16 -19.36
C ASN A 47 -11.41 27.67 -19.42
N LEU A 48 -11.65 26.44 -19.00
CA LEU A 48 -12.97 25.82 -18.89
C LEU A 48 -13.22 25.22 -17.51
N ASP A 49 -12.68 25.85 -16.46
CA ASP A 49 -12.77 25.38 -15.08
C ASP A 49 -14.20 25.28 -14.58
N GLY A 50 -14.47 24.33 -13.68
CA GLY A 50 -15.74 24.22 -12.95
C GLY A 50 -16.94 23.89 -13.82
N ASN A 51 -16.74 23.14 -14.90
CA ASN A 51 -17.82 22.65 -15.76
C ASN A 51 -18.04 21.15 -15.53
N GLU A 52 -18.79 20.50 -16.42
CA GLU A 52 -19.07 19.08 -16.37
C GLU A 52 -18.51 18.32 -17.59
N LEU A 53 -17.42 18.84 -18.18
CA LEU A 53 -16.83 18.28 -19.39
C LEU A 53 -16.26 16.88 -19.12
N THR A 54 -16.54 15.95 -20.03
CA THR A 54 -15.97 14.59 -20.00
C THR A 54 -14.80 14.39 -20.96
N ASP A 55 -14.72 15.24 -21.98
CA ASP A 55 -13.68 15.27 -22.99
C ASP A 55 -13.47 16.69 -23.52
N LEU A 56 -12.36 16.89 -24.21
CA LEU A 56 -12.04 18.09 -24.98
C LEU A 56 -10.93 17.73 -25.98
N ASP A 57 -11.13 18.05 -27.27
CA ASP A 57 -10.06 17.94 -28.27
C ASP A 57 -9.26 19.24 -28.36
N LEU A 58 -7.95 19.14 -28.12
CA LEU A 58 -7.03 20.28 -28.23
C LEU A 58 -6.39 20.41 -29.62
N SER A 59 -6.62 19.48 -30.54
CA SER A 59 -6.05 19.52 -31.89
C SER A 59 -6.33 20.80 -32.69
N PRO A 60 -7.46 21.52 -32.48
CA PRO A 60 -7.72 22.80 -33.16
C PRO A 60 -6.88 23.99 -32.64
N PHE A 61 -6.10 23.82 -31.55
CA PHE A 61 -5.38 24.90 -30.85
C PHE A 61 -3.85 24.68 -30.83
N PRO A 62 -3.16 24.62 -31.98
CA PRO A 62 -1.73 24.32 -32.04
C PRO A 62 -0.83 25.37 -31.35
N SER A 63 -1.32 26.59 -31.12
CA SER A 63 -0.59 27.68 -30.45
C SER A 63 -0.92 27.83 -28.96
N LEU A 64 -1.67 26.88 -28.37
CA LEU A 64 -2.05 26.96 -26.97
C LEU A 64 -0.81 26.89 -26.07
N THR A 65 -0.68 27.87 -25.17
CA THR A 65 0.41 27.98 -24.19
C THR A 65 -0.05 27.73 -22.76
N SER A 66 -1.34 27.94 -22.49
CA SER A 66 -1.98 27.71 -21.19
C SER A 66 -3.34 27.04 -21.36
N VAL A 67 -3.58 25.99 -20.58
CA VAL A 67 -4.89 25.33 -20.48
C VAL A 67 -5.26 25.12 -19.02
N SER A 68 -6.52 25.41 -18.69
CA SER A 68 -7.11 25.12 -17.38
C SER A 68 -8.45 24.41 -17.56
N LEU A 69 -8.56 23.20 -17.01
CA LEU A 69 -9.75 22.33 -17.02
C LEU A 69 -10.08 21.83 -15.61
N ILE A 70 -9.75 22.63 -14.59
CA ILE A 70 -9.91 22.25 -13.19
C ILE A 70 -11.38 21.96 -12.90
N GLY A 71 -11.69 20.94 -12.09
CA GLY A 71 -13.06 20.72 -11.62
C GLY A 71 -14.02 20.31 -12.72
N ASN A 72 -13.62 19.37 -13.58
CA ASN A 72 -14.45 18.76 -14.62
C ASN A 72 -14.64 17.25 -14.35
N LYS A 73 -15.12 16.48 -15.33
CA LYS A 73 -15.40 15.04 -15.24
C LYS A 73 -14.56 14.21 -16.21
N ILE A 74 -13.38 14.72 -16.59
CA ILE A 74 -12.51 14.10 -17.59
C ILE A 74 -11.89 12.82 -17.01
N LYS A 75 -11.99 11.71 -17.76
CA LYS A 75 -11.46 10.38 -17.36
C LYS A 75 -10.16 9.98 -18.04
N THR A 76 -9.92 10.51 -19.22
CA THR A 76 -8.71 10.32 -20.02
C THR A 76 -8.42 11.59 -20.79
N PHE A 77 -7.16 11.98 -20.91
CA PHE A 77 -6.83 13.21 -21.63
C PHE A 77 -5.57 13.05 -22.49
N ASP A 78 -5.60 13.55 -23.73
CA ASP A 78 -4.44 13.57 -24.63
C ASP A 78 -3.87 15.00 -24.73
N LEU A 79 -2.95 15.33 -23.82
CA LEU A 79 -2.27 16.62 -23.80
C LEU A 79 -1.24 16.74 -24.94
N SER A 80 -0.82 15.62 -25.57
CA SER A 80 0.14 15.63 -26.68
C SER A 80 -0.36 16.40 -27.91
N LYS A 81 -1.66 16.68 -27.99
CA LYS A 81 -2.26 17.50 -29.05
C LYS A 81 -1.92 18.99 -28.95
N ALA A 82 -1.39 19.44 -27.81
CA ALA A 82 -0.98 20.83 -27.58
C ALA A 82 0.52 20.93 -27.19
N PRO A 83 1.45 20.64 -28.12
CA PRO A 83 2.88 20.49 -27.82
C PRO A 83 3.59 21.80 -27.40
N ASN A 84 2.92 22.95 -27.57
CA ASN A 84 3.44 24.27 -27.20
C ASN A 84 3.05 24.73 -25.78
N LEU A 85 2.29 23.92 -25.03
CA LEU A 85 1.88 24.26 -23.67
C LEU A 85 3.09 24.48 -22.76
N GLY A 86 3.04 25.59 -22.00
CA GLY A 86 3.92 25.86 -20.87
C GLY A 86 3.24 25.54 -19.54
N ILE A 87 1.91 25.69 -19.47
CA ILE A 87 1.11 25.53 -18.25
C ILE A 87 -0.11 24.64 -18.54
N ALA A 88 -0.36 23.66 -17.67
CA ALA A 88 -1.57 22.86 -17.69
C ALA A 88 -2.11 22.63 -16.27
N TYR A 89 -3.33 23.11 -16.02
CA TYR A 89 -4.06 22.83 -14.78
C TYR A 89 -5.22 21.88 -15.05
N LEU A 90 -5.12 20.65 -14.55
CA LEU A 90 -6.06 19.58 -14.84
C LEU A 90 -6.58 18.91 -13.54
N SER A 91 -6.47 19.62 -12.42
CA SER A 91 -6.84 19.10 -11.10
C SER A 91 -8.35 18.91 -10.92
N SER A 92 -8.73 18.11 -9.93
CA SER A 92 -10.13 17.81 -9.58
C SER A 92 -10.94 17.28 -10.77
N ASN A 93 -10.39 16.26 -11.43
CA ASN A 93 -11.05 15.52 -12.50
C ASN A 93 -11.26 14.06 -12.05
N LYS A 94 -11.37 13.13 -12.99
CA LYS A 94 -11.52 11.68 -12.75
C LYS A 94 -10.54 10.88 -13.60
N MET A 95 -9.38 11.48 -13.92
CA MET A 95 -8.44 10.91 -14.87
C MET A 95 -7.77 9.66 -14.29
N LYS A 96 -7.84 8.56 -15.04
CA LYS A 96 -7.05 7.35 -14.77
C LYS A 96 -5.80 7.28 -15.62
N GLU A 97 -5.82 7.95 -16.76
CA GLU A 97 -4.75 7.97 -17.75
C GLU A 97 -4.63 9.36 -18.36
N ILE A 98 -3.39 9.77 -18.63
CA ILE A 98 -3.07 10.98 -19.38
C ILE A 98 -1.92 10.70 -20.32
N LYS A 99 -2.03 11.18 -21.56
CA LYS A 99 -0.96 11.13 -22.53
C LYS A 99 -0.26 12.48 -22.60
N LEU A 100 1.05 12.45 -22.39
CA LEU A 100 1.92 13.62 -22.27
C LEU A 100 2.98 13.57 -23.38
N ASP A 101 3.13 14.67 -24.13
CA ASP A 101 4.21 14.89 -25.09
C ASP A 101 4.40 16.41 -25.26
N ASN A 102 4.76 17.05 -24.16
CA ASN A 102 4.71 18.51 -24.04
C ASN A 102 6.10 19.02 -23.62
N PRO A 103 7.06 19.07 -24.56
CA PRO A 103 8.47 19.32 -24.23
C PRO A 103 8.75 20.72 -23.67
N LYS A 104 7.79 21.64 -23.76
CA LYS A 104 7.88 23.02 -23.24
C LYS A 104 7.15 23.22 -21.91
N LEU A 105 6.47 22.19 -21.41
CA LEU A 105 5.65 22.30 -20.21
C LEU A 105 6.54 22.46 -18.98
N TRP A 106 6.36 23.56 -18.25
CA TRP A 106 7.12 23.87 -17.04
C TRP A 106 6.27 23.76 -15.76
N ASN A 107 4.94 23.81 -15.89
CA ASN A 107 3.99 23.71 -14.77
C ASN A 107 2.83 22.77 -15.13
N LEU A 108 2.68 21.68 -14.36
CA LEU A 108 1.67 20.65 -14.56
C LEU A 108 0.99 20.27 -13.24
N ASP A 109 -0.28 20.62 -13.10
CA ASP A 109 -1.13 20.19 -11.99
C ASP A 109 -2.08 19.06 -12.43
N LEU A 110 -1.87 17.87 -11.85
CA LEU A 110 -2.69 16.67 -12.01
C LEU A 110 -3.32 16.23 -10.68
N SER A 111 -3.34 17.10 -9.68
CA SER A 111 -3.84 16.75 -8.35
C SER A 111 -5.33 16.40 -8.35
N ASP A 112 -5.77 15.62 -7.36
CA ASP A 112 -7.18 15.23 -7.19
C ASP A 112 -7.75 14.56 -8.46
N ASN A 113 -7.12 13.45 -8.84
CA ASN A 113 -7.51 12.57 -9.93
C ASN A 113 -7.45 11.10 -9.48
N ASP A 114 -7.62 10.16 -10.40
CA ASP A 114 -7.61 8.72 -10.14
C ASP A 114 -6.38 8.04 -10.78
N LEU A 115 -5.26 8.76 -10.99
CA LEU A 115 -4.08 8.24 -11.68
C LEU A 115 -3.38 7.17 -10.84
N GLU A 116 -3.16 6.00 -11.43
CA GLU A 116 -2.37 4.91 -10.82
C GLU A 116 -0.91 4.92 -11.30
N ASN A 117 -0.65 5.54 -12.46
CA ASN A 117 0.67 5.76 -13.02
C ASN A 117 0.68 7.04 -13.87
N VAL A 118 1.86 7.61 -14.07
CA VAL A 118 2.10 8.73 -14.99
C VAL A 118 3.53 8.67 -15.51
N SER A 119 3.73 8.78 -16.82
CA SER A 119 5.06 8.92 -17.42
C SER A 119 5.38 10.40 -17.63
N LEU A 120 6.52 10.84 -17.09
CA LEU A 120 6.98 12.23 -17.11
C LEU A 120 8.19 12.43 -18.05
N ASP A 121 8.59 11.38 -18.76
CA ASP A 121 9.83 11.33 -19.57
C ASP A 121 9.86 12.35 -20.71
N LYS A 122 8.67 12.75 -21.18
CA LYS A 122 8.50 13.70 -22.28
C LYS A 122 8.31 15.15 -21.82
N LEU A 123 8.62 15.44 -20.56
CA LEU A 123 8.49 16.77 -19.95
C LEU A 123 9.85 17.31 -19.45
N PRO A 124 10.88 17.44 -20.30
CA PRO A 124 12.23 17.81 -19.88
C PRO A 124 12.33 19.21 -19.25
N GLN A 125 11.38 20.11 -19.52
CA GLN A 125 11.36 21.48 -18.98
C GLN A 125 10.51 21.64 -17.71
N LEU A 126 10.01 20.54 -17.13
CA LEU A 126 9.13 20.60 -15.97
C LEU A 126 9.85 21.18 -14.75
N GLU A 127 9.30 22.25 -14.19
CA GLU A 127 9.82 22.93 -12.99
C GLU A 127 8.90 22.73 -11.77
N GLN A 128 7.60 22.60 -12.00
CA GLN A 128 6.60 22.43 -10.94
C GLN A 128 5.59 21.32 -11.30
N LEU A 129 5.40 20.39 -10.36
CA LEU A 129 4.56 19.21 -10.53
C LEU A 129 3.72 18.94 -9.28
N TRP A 130 2.41 18.87 -9.47
CA TRP A 130 1.45 18.52 -8.44
C TRP A 130 0.74 17.23 -8.83
N LEU A 131 0.97 16.18 -8.04
CA LEU A 131 0.41 14.84 -8.20
C LEU A 131 -0.38 14.40 -6.96
N ASN A 132 -0.61 15.30 -6.01
CA ASN A 132 -1.25 14.96 -4.75
C ASN A 132 -2.71 14.48 -4.95
N ALA A 133 -3.20 13.67 -4.01
CA ALA A 133 -4.54 13.06 -4.08
C ALA A 133 -4.75 12.29 -5.39
N ASN A 134 -3.90 11.29 -5.61
CA ASN A 134 -4.02 10.30 -6.69
C ASN A 134 -3.83 8.89 -6.11
N LYS A 135 -3.61 7.89 -6.97
CA LYS A 135 -3.40 6.48 -6.57
C LYS A 135 -2.04 5.95 -7.02
N LEU A 136 -1.07 6.85 -7.21
CA LEU A 136 0.24 6.52 -7.77
C LEU A 136 1.00 5.57 -6.84
N THR A 137 1.52 4.48 -7.41
CA THR A 137 2.38 3.52 -6.69
C THR A 137 3.86 3.72 -6.97
N LYS A 138 4.20 4.56 -7.96
CA LYS A 138 5.57 4.97 -8.29
C LYS A 138 5.55 6.32 -9.00
N VAL A 139 6.56 7.14 -8.72
CA VAL A 139 6.84 8.37 -9.49
C VAL A 139 8.32 8.39 -9.86
N ASP A 140 8.62 8.59 -11.14
CA ASP A 140 9.98 8.77 -11.65
C ASP A 140 10.10 10.17 -12.25
N VAL A 141 11.03 10.96 -11.70
CA VAL A 141 11.34 12.33 -12.14
C VAL A 141 12.78 12.46 -12.63
N SER A 142 13.47 11.35 -12.87
CA SER A 142 14.89 11.34 -13.25
C SER A 142 15.19 12.12 -14.54
N LYS A 143 14.20 12.22 -15.45
CA LYS A 143 14.28 12.99 -16.69
C LYS A 143 13.90 14.47 -16.54
N ASN A 144 13.25 14.85 -15.44
CA ASN A 144 12.79 16.22 -15.19
C ASN A 144 13.85 16.99 -14.40
N THR A 145 15.00 17.23 -15.02
CA THR A 145 16.21 17.75 -14.36
C THR A 145 16.09 19.20 -13.87
N ASN A 146 15.08 19.93 -14.36
CA ASN A 146 14.72 21.29 -13.95
C ASN A 146 13.69 21.33 -12.82
N LEU A 147 13.20 20.18 -12.33
CA LEU A 147 12.12 20.13 -11.35
C LEU A 147 12.57 20.71 -9.99
N ARG A 148 11.81 21.67 -9.48
CA ARG A 148 12.08 22.40 -8.23
C ARG A 148 10.97 22.24 -7.20
N VAL A 149 9.73 22.06 -7.67
CA VAL A 149 8.55 21.88 -6.81
C VAL A 149 7.89 20.56 -7.15
N LEU A 150 7.73 19.71 -6.14
CA LEU A 150 7.07 18.42 -6.26
C LEU A 150 6.09 18.21 -5.10
N ASN A 151 4.85 17.85 -5.43
CA ASN A 151 3.86 17.42 -4.44
C ASN A 151 3.30 16.06 -4.81
N VAL A 152 3.53 15.05 -3.97
CA VAL A 152 3.03 13.67 -4.12
C VAL A 152 2.21 13.21 -2.91
N VAL A 153 1.76 14.14 -2.06
CA VAL A 153 0.95 13.86 -0.86
C VAL A 153 -0.31 13.07 -1.21
N GLY A 154 -0.73 12.11 -0.38
CA GLY A 154 -2.01 11.43 -0.61
C GLY A 154 -2.00 10.53 -1.84
N ASN A 155 -0.95 9.72 -1.99
CA ASN A 155 -0.83 8.69 -3.03
C ASN A 155 -0.70 7.30 -2.38
N ARG A 156 -0.19 6.31 -3.12
CA ARG A 156 0.12 4.95 -2.63
C ARG A 156 1.62 4.67 -2.75
N LEU A 157 2.45 5.70 -2.56
CA LEU A 157 3.90 5.58 -2.68
C LEU A 157 4.50 4.96 -1.42
N LYS A 158 5.53 4.15 -1.64
CA LYS A 158 6.46 3.65 -0.60
C LYS A 158 7.76 4.44 -0.67
N PHE A 159 8.62 4.36 0.35
CA PHE A 159 9.91 5.04 0.31
C PHE A 159 10.74 4.65 -0.93
N SER A 160 10.75 3.37 -1.29
CA SER A 160 11.47 2.83 -2.46
C SER A 160 10.95 3.30 -3.83
N THR A 161 9.72 3.82 -3.88
CA THR A 161 9.02 4.20 -5.13
C THR A 161 8.74 5.70 -5.22
N MET A 162 9.07 6.42 -4.16
CA MET A 162 8.96 7.85 -4.03
C MET A 162 10.26 8.52 -4.53
N PRO A 163 10.19 9.65 -5.24
CA PRO A 163 11.38 10.40 -5.62
C PRO A 163 12.20 10.78 -4.38
N LEU A 164 13.51 10.55 -4.41
CA LEU A 164 14.38 11.06 -3.36
C LEU A 164 14.29 12.60 -3.30
N PRO A 165 14.55 13.25 -2.14
CA PRO A 165 14.48 14.70 -2.01
C PRO A 165 15.47 15.50 -2.86
N SER A 166 16.33 14.81 -3.60
CA SER A 166 17.20 15.37 -4.61
C SER A 166 17.04 14.63 -5.94
N ASN A 167 17.04 15.40 -7.03
CA ASN A 167 17.09 14.89 -8.38
C ASN A 167 18.35 15.41 -9.08
N ASN A 168 19.17 14.51 -9.63
CA ASN A 168 20.43 14.86 -10.31
C ASN A 168 21.34 15.80 -9.50
N GLY A 169 21.50 15.52 -8.21
CA GLY A 169 22.35 16.29 -7.29
C GLY A 169 21.77 17.62 -6.82
N LYS A 170 20.54 17.98 -7.21
CA LYS A 170 19.84 19.19 -6.75
C LYS A 170 18.66 18.83 -5.87
N ARG A 171 18.53 19.49 -4.72
CA ARG A 171 17.34 19.36 -3.87
C ARG A 171 16.16 20.10 -4.48
N PHE A 172 14.96 19.60 -4.24
CA PHE A 172 13.75 20.36 -4.51
C PHE A 172 13.66 21.56 -3.56
N ASP A 173 13.21 22.71 -4.06
CA ASP A 173 12.93 23.88 -3.22
C ASP A 173 11.72 23.64 -2.33
N ARG A 174 10.74 22.87 -2.83
CA ARG A 174 9.57 22.43 -2.09
C ARG A 174 9.25 21.00 -2.46
N TYR A 175 9.23 20.13 -1.46
CA TYR A 175 8.83 18.74 -1.64
C TYR A 175 7.84 18.32 -0.56
N SER A 176 6.65 17.91 -0.97
CA SER A 176 5.59 17.42 -0.07
C SER A 176 5.25 15.98 -0.43
N TYR A 177 5.31 15.07 0.55
CA TYR A 177 5.23 13.62 0.28
C TYR A 177 4.51 12.78 1.35
N ASN A 178 3.97 13.40 2.40
CA ASN A 178 3.30 12.71 3.49
C ASN A 178 1.93 12.12 3.10
N LEU A 179 1.27 11.48 4.06
CA LEU A 179 -0.10 10.97 3.95
C LEU A 179 -0.28 9.92 2.83
N GLN A 180 0.72 9.06 2.63
CA GLN A 180 0.59 7.93 1.72
C GLN A 180 -0.39 6.89 2.28
N ALA A 181 -1.09 6.19 1.41
CA ALA A 181 -1.95 5.08 1.78
C ALA A 181 -1.11 3.97 2.44
N PRO A 182 -1.67 3.25 3.43
CA PRO A 182 -0.97 2.13 4.03
C PRO A 182 -0.66 1.02 3.03
N ILE A 183 0.43 0.29 3.27
CA ILE A 183 0.88 -0.82 2.44
C ILE A 183 0.09 -2.09 2.76
N ASP A 184 -0.46 -2.73 1.74
CA ASP A 184 -0.96 -4.08 1.81
C ASP A 184 0.19 -5.10 1.81
N VAL A 185 0.38 -5.78 2.94
CA VAL A 185 1.33 -6.88 3.11
C VAL A 185 0.71 -7.92 4.05
N LYS A 186 1.16 -9.17 3.98
CA LYS A 186 0.65 -10.26 4.83
C LYS A 186 1.77 -10.87 5.65
N CYS A 187 1.41 -11.46 6.78
CA CYS A 187 2.27 -12.40 7.45
C CYS A 187 2.16 -13.78 6.79
N VAL A 188 3.30 -14.35 6.43
CA VAL A 188 3.43 -15.71 5.88
C VAL A 188 4.50 -16.41 6.69
N ASP A 189 4.16 -17.54 7.31
CA ASP A 189 5.07 -18.35 8.14
C ASP A 189 5.80 -17.52 9.22
N GLY A 190 5.03 -16.68 9.91
CA GLY A 190 5.54 -15.77 10.94
C GLY A 190 6.38 -14.61 10.42
N LYS A 191 6.47 -14.41 9.11
CA LYS A 191 7.29 -13.36 8.49
C LYS A 191 6.46 -12.33 7.73
N VAL A 192 6.89 -11.08 7.78
CA VAL A 192 6.33 -9.99 6.97
C VAL A 192 7.45 -9.40 6.13
N ASP A 193 7.30 -9.48 4.82
CA ASP A 193 8.31 -9.05 3.85
C ASP A 193 8.07 -7.60 3.42
N LEU A 194 8.94 -6.71 3.90
CA LEU A 194 9.06 -5.32 3.47
C LEU A 194 10.48 -5.04 2.96
N SER A 195 11.17 -6.07 2.44
CA SER A 195 12.57 -6.00 2.00
C SER A 195 12.82 -4.98 0.90
N SER A 196 11.79 -4.65 0.09
CA SER A 196 11.88 -3.56 -0.90
C SER A 196 12.16 -2.19 -0.28
N GLU A 197 11.87 -2.02 1.01
CA GLU A 197 12.09 -0.78 1.75
C GLU A 197 13.35 -0.84 2.63
N ALA A 198 14.11 -1.95 2.64
CA ALA A 198 15.23 -2.15 3.57
C ALA A 198 16.26 -1.01 3.53
N VAL A 199 16.67 -0.63 2.32
CA VAL A 199 17.61 0.46 2.05
C VAL A 199 17.03 1.32 0.93
N VAL A 200 16.78 2.58 1.21
CA VAL A 200 16.26 3.56 0.25
C VAL A 200 17.23 4.72 0.19
N GLY A 201 17.65 5.13 -1.01
CA GLY A 201 18.58 6.26 -1.18
C GLY A 201 19.92 6.13 -0.44
N GLY A 202 20.32 4.92 -0.06
CA GLY A 202 21.51 4.67 0.77
C GLY A 202 21.26 4.67 2.29
N GLU A 203 20.06 5.05 2.73
CA GLU A 203 19.68 5.08 4.15
C GLU A 203 18.86 3.84 4.51
N MET A 204 19.13 3.28 5.70
CA MET A 204 18.36 2.17 6.24
C MET A 204 16.99 2.64 6.70
N THR A 205 15.96 1.86 6.40
CA THR A 205 14.61 2.10 6.95
C THR A 205 14.50 1.50 8.35
N THR A 206 13.88 2.23 9.27
CA THR A 206 13.53 1.73 10.60
C THR A 206 12.11 1.17 10.59
N TYR A 207 11.90 0.05 11.28
CA TYR A 207 10.63 -0.68 11.34
C TYR A 207 10.16 -0.78 12.79
N HIS A 208 9.02 -0.15 13.09
CA HIS A 208 8.38 -0.22 14.41
C HIS A 208 7.10 -1.02 14.31
N TRP A 209 6.93 -2.00 15.19
CA TRP A 209 5.73 -2.84 15.22
C TRP A 209 4.85 -2.52 16.41
N PHE A 210 3.53 -2.52 16.17
CA PHE A 210 2.52 -2.25 17.18
C PHE A 210 1.32 -3.18 17.01
N VAL A 211 0.56 -3.34 18.09
CA VAL A 211 -0.77 -3.96 18.11
C VAL A 211 -1.83 -2.85 18.13
N GLY A 212 -2.75 -2.88 17.17
CA GLY A 212 -3.90 -1.98 17.12
C GLY A 212 -3.58 -0.59 16.57
N ASN A 213 -4.11 0.44 17.23
CA ASN A 213 -4.06 1.81 16.74
C ASN A 213 -2.76 2.50 17.16
N VAL A 214 -2.10 3.14 16.19
CA VAL A 214 -0.90 3.95 16.44
C VAL A 214 -1.24 5.42 16.21
N LYS A 215 -0.80 6.28 17.12
CA LYS A 215 -0.94 7.72 17.01
C LYS A 215 0.45 8.36 16.98
N TYR A 216 0.59 9.43 16.21
CA TYR A 216 1.78 10.28 16.23
C TYR A 216 1.43 11.58 16.97
N ILE A 217 1.94 11.73 18.18
CA ILE A 217 1.62 12.85 19.09
C ILE A 217 2.95 13.43 19.57
N ASP A 218 3.11 14.75 19.45
CA ASP A 218 4.28 15.49 19.92
C ASP A 218 5.64 14.93 19.45
N GLY A 219 5.68 14.39 18.23
CA GLY A 219 6.90 13.85 17.62
C GLY A 219 7.16 12.37 17.89
N GLU A 220 6.31 11.71 18.68
CA GLU A 220 6.49 10.31 19.09
C GLU A 220 5.32 9.40 18.67
N LEU A 221 5.66 8.15 18.37
CA LEU A 221 4.69 7.09 18.12
C LEU A 221 4.15 6.54 19.44
N GLN A 222 2.84 6.61 19.63
CA GLN A 222 2.12 6.08 20.78
C GLN A 222 1.21 4.92 20.37
N GLY A 223 1.32 3.80 21.09
CA GLY A 223 0.54 2.58 20.87
C GLY A 223 1.11 1.41 21.68
N GLU A 224 0.48 0.25 21.60
CA GLU A 224 1.01 -1.00 22.17
C GLU A 224 2.16 -1.48 21.28
N LYS A 225 3.39 -1.07 21.60
CA LYS A 225 4.60 -1.33 20.82
C LYS A 225 5.14 -2.73 21.14
N LEU A 226 5.57 -3.45 20.11
CA LEU A 226 6.28 -4.71 20.28
C LEU A 226 7.76 -4.49 20.63
N ASP A 227 8.31 -5.37 21.45
CA ASP A 227 9.72 -5.36 21.84
C ASP A 227 10.63 -5.98 20.76
N VAL A 228 11.66 -5.22 20.37
CA VAL A 228 12.66 -5.68 19.40
C VAL A 228 13.50 -6.77 20.03
N ASN A 229 13.81 -7.81 19.25
CA ASN A 229 14.50 -9.05 19.61
C ASN A 229 13.66 -10.06 20.39
N ASP A 230 12.80 -9.61 21.30
CA ASP A 230 11.95 -10.47 22.11
C ASP A 230 10.70 -10.89 21.33
N GLU A 231 9.95 -9.94 20.78
CA GLU A 231 8.69 -10.19 20.08
C GLU A 231 8.83 -10.16 18.56
N TYR A 232 9.85 -9.49 18.03
CA TYR A 232 10.17 -9.55 16.60
C TYR A 232 11.64 -9.26 16.31
N THR A 233 12.15 -9.73 15.17
CA THR A 233 13.46 -9.33 14.61
C THR A 233 13.29 -8.84 13.18
N VAL A 234 14.17 -7.95 12.71
CA VAL A 234 14.18 -7.49 11.32
C VAL A 234 15.55 -7.75 10.71
N GLU A 235 15.57 -8.44 9.57
CA GLU A 235 16.78 -8.69 8.79
C GLU A 235 16.49 -8.32 7.32
N ASN A 236 17.26 -7.38 6.77
CA ASN A 236 17.11 -6.90 5.38
C ASN A 236 15.66 -6.53 5.01
N GLY A 237 14.95 -5.86 5.94
CA GLY A 237 13.55 -5.45 5.78
C GLY A 237 12.52 -6.58 5.88
N VAL A 238 12.94 -7.81 6.18
CA VAL A 238 12.03 -8.92 6.52
C VAL A 238 11.88 -8.99 8.03
N THR A 239 10.65 -8.79 8.51
CA THR A 239 10.32 -8.99 9.93
C THR A 239 10.01 -10.46 10.18
N THR A 240 10.59 -11.06 11.22
CA THR A 240 10.17 -12.34 11.80
C THR A 240 9.51 -12.09 13.15
N LEU A 241 8.22 -12.43 13.26
CA LEU A 241 7.41 -12.31 14.48
C LEU A 241 7.62 -13.52 15.38
N LYS A 242 7.75 -13.28 16.68
CA LYS A 242 8.00 -14.28 17.73
C LYS A 242 6.86 -14.32 18.77
N LEU A 243 5.66 -13.96 18.34
CA LEU A 243 4.49 -13.85 19.19
C LEU A 243 3.88 -15.24 19.44
N THR A 244 3.35 -15.45 20.65
CA THR A 244 2.77 -16.73 21.09
C THR A 244 1.25 -16.80 20.94
N GLN A 245 0.59 -15.66 20.71
CA GLN A 245 -0.86 -15.55 20.56
C GLN A 245 -1.24 -15.04 19.17
N PRO A 246 -2.41 -15.43 18.63
CA PRO A 246 -2.94 -14.83 17.42
C PRO A 246 -3.23 -13.34 17.61
N ILE A 247 -2.86 -12.51 16.64
CA ILE A 247 -3.14 -11.06 16.60
C ILE A 247 -3.65 -10.70 15.22
N THR A 248 -4.76 -9.96 15.13
CA THR A 248 -5.40 -9.63 13.83
C THR A 248 -5.17 -8.19 13.36
N ASN A 249 -4.56 -7.37 14.22
CA ASN A 249 -4.42 -5.92 14.04
C ASN A 249 -2.97 -5.46 14.23
N LEU A 250 -1.99 -6.27 13.80
CA LEU A 250 -0.60 -5.83 13.77
C LEU A 250 -0.40 -4.73 12.74
N VAL A 251 0.42 -3.73 13.06
CA VAL A 251 0.80 -2.67 12.14
C VAL A 251 2.30 -2.43 12.21
N CYS A 252 2.93 -2.33 11.05
CA CYS A 252 4.29 -1.82 10.93
C CYS A 252 4.26 -0.35 10.56
N VAL A 253 5.02 0.47 11.27
CA VAL A 253 5.26 1.88 10.98
C VAL A 253 6.72 2.05 10.62
N MET A 254 6.97 2.53 9.41
CA MET A 254 8.31 2.72 8.87
C MET A 254 8.71 4.19 8.82
N SER A 255 9.98 4.46 9.08
CA SER A 255 10.63 5.76 8.88
C SER A 255 11.95 5.60 8.10
N ASN A 256 12.33 6.61 7.32
CA ASN A 256 13.59 6.63 6.58
C ASN A 256 14.16 8.04 6.54
N ASP A 257 15.47 8.20 6.74
CA ASP A 257 16.14 9.50 6.91
C ASP A 257 16.17 10.34 5.63
N ASN A 258 15.95 9.73 4.45
CA ASN A 258 15.69 10.51 3.24
C ASN A 258 14.39 11.31 3.32
N PHE A 259 13.41 10.88 4.11
CA PHE A 259 12.07 11.47 4.15
C PHE A 259 11.73 11.90 5.58
N PRO A 260 12.38 12.97 6.09
CA PRO A 260 12.19 13.39 7.47
C PRO A 260 10.72 13.67 7.78
N ASN A 261 10.25 13.12 8.91
CA ASN A 261 8.86 13.19 9.39
C ASN A 261 7.82 12.42 8.56
N ALA A 262 8.21 11.73 7.47
CA ALA A 262 7.30 10.78 6.83
C ALA A 262 7.25 9.47 7.60
N LEU A 263 6.02 8.99 7.80
CA LEU A 263 5.74 7.68 8.34
C LEU A 263 4.90 6.91 7.33
N ILE A 264 5.35 5.70 6.98
CA ILE A 264 4.61 4.80 6.10
C ILE A 264 4.09 3.64 6.93
N TYR A 265 2.78 3.43 6.88
CA TYR A 265 2.09 2.40 7.65
C TYR A 265 1.79 1.19 6.77
N THR A 266 1.66 0.02 7.37
CA THR A 266 0.94 -1.10 6.73
C THR A 266 -0.55 -1.02 7.05
N ASN A 267 -1.39 -1.67 6.25
CA ASN A 267 -2.71 -2.07 6.73
C ASN A 267 -2.54 -3.08 7.89
N TYR A 268 -3.63 -3.38 8.58
CA TYR A 268 -3.60 -4.40 9.62
C TYR A 268 -3.25 -5.77 9.07
N ILE A 269 -2.30 -6.41 9.76
CA ILE A 269 -1.76 -7.71 9.42
C ILE A 269 -2.26 -8.70 10.47
N ALA A 270 -2.77 -9.83 10.00
CA ALA A 270 -3.07 -10.96 10.85
C ALA A 270 -1.82 -11.85 11.00
N PHE A 271 -1.53 -12.25 12.22
CA PHE A 271 -0.54 -13.24 12.60
C PHE A 271 -1.22 -14.36 13.37
N THR A 272 -0.88 -15.59 12.99
CA THR A 272 -1.23 -16.79 13.74
C THR A 272 0.07 -17.52 14.02
N PRO A 273 0.41 -17.80 15.29
CA PRO A 273 1.59 -18.61 15.62
C PRO A 273 1.52 -19.95 14.91
N ASP A 274 2.66 -20.46 14.45
CA ASP A 274 2.75 -21.82 13.94
C ASP A 274 2.39 -22.80 15.07
N PRO A 275 1.37 -23.66 14.93
CA PRO A 275 1.00 -24.65 15.94
C PRO A 275 2.10 -25.70 16.20
N THR A 276 3.18 -25.70 15.42
CA THR A 276 4.36 -26.57 15.59
C THR A 276 5.49 -25.94 16.40
N GLY A 277 5.35 -24.67 16.80
CA GLY A 277 6.22 -24.02 17.79
C GLY A 277 6.11 -24.70 19.16
N ILE A 278 7.23 -24.74 19.88
CA ILE A 278 7.46 -25.49 21.13
C ILE A 278 6.47 -25.13 22.27
N ASP A 279 5.65 -24.09 22.09
CA ASP A 279 4.60 -23.65 23.03
C ASP A 279 3.23 -24.32 22.82
N ALA A 280 3.13 -25.34 21.94
CA ALA A 280 2.00 -26.28 21.97
C ALA A 280 1.99 -27.19 23.23
N VAL A 281 2.88 -26.94 24.20
CA VAL A 281 2.71 -27.44 25.57
C VAL A 281 1.70 -26.52 26.28
N THR A 282 0.43 -26.77 26.01
CA THR A 282 -0.61 -26.40 26.99
C THR A 282 -0.24 -27.04 28.32
N ALA A 283 -0.27 -26.24 29.39
CA ALA A 283 0.02 -26.68 30.75
C ALA A 283 -0.65 -28.03 31.02
N ASP A 284 0.16 -29.00 31.44
CA ASP A 284 -0.19 -30.38 31.77
C ASP A 284 -1.64 -30.52 32.28
N LYS A 285 -2.55 -30.98 31.41
CA LYS A 285 -3.46 -32.04 31.89
C LYS A 285 -2.55 -33.24 32.06
N ASP A 286 -2.02 -33.42 33.28
CA ASP A 286 -1.12 -34.50 33.63
C ASP A 286 -1.53 -35.81 32.94
N VAL A 287 -0.77 -36.25 31.91
CA VAL A 287 -1.13 -37.48 31.21
C VAL A 287 -1.07 -38.62 32.22
N LYS A 288 -2.21 -39.29 32.43
CA LYS A 288 -2.35 -40.43 33.33
C LYS A 288 -2.42 -41.71 32.51
N ILE A 289 -1.49 -42.62 32.76
CA ILE A 289 -1.45 -43.95 32.15
C ILE A 289 -1.70 -44.97 33.25
N HIS A 290 -2.76 -45.76 33.13
CA HIS A 290 -3.12 -46.76 34.12
C HIS A 290 -3.86 -47.94 33.47
N PHE A 291 -3.91 -49.07 34.16
CA PHE A 291 -4.73 -50.22 33.77
C PHE A 291 -6.06 -50.15 34.51
N LEU A 292 -7.16 -50.08 33.78
CA LEU A 292 -8.51 -50.01 34.33
C LEU A 292 -9.46 -50.81 33.44
N ASP A 293 -10.33 -51.62 34.05
CA ASP A 293 -11.40 -52.36 33.36
C ASP A 293 -10.91 -53.17 32.14
N GLY A 294 -9.80 -53.91 32.31
CA GLY A 294 -9.25 -54.80 31.28
C GLY A 294 -8.49 -54.13 30.14
N ALA A 295 -8.30 -52.80 30.18
CA ALA A 295 -7.61 -52.05 29.14
C ALA A 295 -6.58 -51.07 29.72
N ILE A 296 -5.62 -50.70 28.88
CA ILE A 296 -4.71 -49.57 29.15
C ILE A 296 -5.50 -48.30 28.87
N SER A 297 -5.70 -47.48 29.91
CA SER A 297 -6.36 -46.17 29.81
C SER A 297 -5.32 -45.06 29.82
N VAL A 298 -5.42 -44.17 28.83
CA VAL A 298 -4.64 -42.94 28.73
C VAL A 298 -5.60 -41.76 28.78
N LEU A 299 -5.41 -40.87 29.76
CA LEU A 299 -6.24 -39.67 29.97
C LEU A 299 -5.38 -38.41 29.83
N GLY A 300 -5.99 -37.31 29.39
CA GLY A 300 -5.32 -36.00 29.26
C GLY A 300 -4.39 -35.90 28.06
N ALA A 301 -4.55 -36.77 27.07
CA ALA A 301 -3.63 -36.96 25.95
C ALA A 301 -4.22 -36.53 24.60
N GLN A 302 -5.18 -35.61 24.58
CA GLN A 302 -5.84 -35.18 23.35
C GLN A 302 -4.82 -34.76 22.28
N ASN A 303 -5.03 -35.20 21.04
CA ASN A 303 -4.14 -35.01 19.89
C ASN A 303 -2.73 -35.58 20.01
N SER A 304 -2.39 -36.29 21.09
CA SER A 304 -1.10 -36.97 21.25
C SER A 304 -1.09 -38.35 20.58
N THR A 305 0.10 -38.82 20.23
CA THR A 305 0.32 -40.20 19.76
C THR A 305 0.66 -41.10 20.95
N VAL A 306 -0.07 -42.20 21.11
CA VAL A 306 0.24 -43.27 22.05
C VAL A 306 0.99 -44.36 21.29
N ALA A 307 2.15 -44.77 21.82
CA ALA A 307 2.91 -45.91 21.34
C ALA A 307 3.11 -46.91 22.48
N ILE A 308 2.81 -48.20 22.24
CA ILE A 308 2.95 -49.26 23.23
C ILE A 308 3.96 -50.28 22.72
N TYR A 309 4.89 -50.64 23.59
CA TYR A 309 5.96 -51.60 23.31
C TYR A 309 5.86 -52.77 24.29
N SER A 310 6.16 -53.98 23.83
CA SER A 310 6.44 -55.11 24.72
C SER A 310 7.78 -54.91 25.45
N ILE A 311 8.02 -55.70 26.50
CA ILE A 311 9.23 -55.58 27.34
C ILE A 311 10.54 -55.84 26.58
N ASP A 312 10.47 -56.57 25.46
CA ASP A 312 11.57 -56.82 24.52
C ASP A 312 11.79 -55.68 23.51
N GLY A 313 11.00 -54.59 23.61
CA GLY A 313 11.16 -53.37 22.81
C GLY A 313 10.38 -53.36 21.49
N LYS A 314 9.61 -54.40 21.17
CA LYS A 314 8.80 -54.44 19.93
C LYS A 314 7.56 -53.56 20.04
N LEU A 315 7.27 -52.76 19.01
CA LEU A 315 6.04 -51.97 18.91
C LEU A 315 4.83 -52.90 18.76
N VAL A 316 3.86 -52.80 19.67
CA VAL A 316 2.63 -53.61 19.68
C VAL A 316 1.37 -52.80 19.35
N TYR A 317 1.40 -51.48 19.54
CA TYR A 317 0.30 -50.58 19.17
C TYR A 317 0.81 -49.16 18.94
N GLN A 318 0.23 -48.45 17.97
CA GLN A 318 0.43 -47.02 17.78
C GLN A 318 -0.87 -46.36 17.28
N GLY A 319 -1.27 -45.26 17.89
CA GLY A 319 -2.49 -44.56 17.51
C GLY A 319 -2.55 -43.13 18.03
N LYS A 320 -3.29 -42.26 17.33
CA LYS A 320 -3.55 -40.88 17.77
C LYS A 320 -4.80 -40.85 18.66
N VAL A 321 -4.75 -40.13 19.77
CA VAL A 321 -5.90 -39.92 20.66
C VAL A 321 -6.73 -38.77 20.08
N ALA A 322 -7.93 -39.08 19.58
CA ALA A 322 -8.82 -38.06 19.01
C ALA A 322 -9.47 -37.17 20.09
N ASP A 323 -9.85 -37.77 21.22
CA ASP A 323 -10.51 -37.10 22.35
C ASP A 323 -9.57 -36.98 23.57
N ASP A 324 -10.06 -36.56 24.73
CA ASP A 324 -9.24 -36.42 25.96
C ASP A 324 -8.86 -37.76 26.62
N SER A 325 -9.30 -38.89 26.05
CA SER A 325 -8.97 -40.23 26.52
C SER A 325 -8.92 -41.28 25.41
N THR A 326 -8.16 -42.35 25.62
CA THR A 326 -8.24 -43.58 24.81
C THR A 326 -8.12 -44.83 25.68
N ARG A 327 -8.70 -45.94 25.20
CA ARG A 327 -8.65 -47.27 25.83
C ARG A 327 -8.11 -48.28 24.83
N ILE A 328 -7.05 -48.98 25.23
CA ILE A 328 -6.33 -49.92 24.35
C ILE A 328 -6.31 -51.29 25.01
N SER A 329 -6.93 -52.27 24.35
CA SER A 329 -6.99 -53.65 24.81
C SER A 329 -5.85 -54.46 24.21
N LEU A 330 -5.07 -55.13 25.05
CA LEU A 330 -3.96 -55.99 24.65
C LEU A 330 -4.06 -57.33 25.39
N ALA A 331 -3.35 -58.33 24.88
CA ALA A 331 -3.22 -59.61 25.58
C ALA A 331 -2.51 -59.44 26.95
N ARG A 332 -2.64 -60.44 27.83
CA ARG A 332 -1.93 -60.46 29.11
C ARG A 332 -0.42 -60.33 28.89
N GLY A 333 0.20 -59.40 29.60
CA GLY A 333 1.60 -59.06 29.40
C GLY A 333 2.01 -57.79 30.11
N THR A 334 3.31 -57.50 30.06
CA THR A 334 3.88 -56.24 30.56
C THR A 334 4.34 -55.39 29.40
N TYR A 335 3.90 -54.14 29.39
CA TYR A 335 4.11 -53.19 28.30
C TYR A 335 4.70 -51.88 28.81
N ILE A 336 5.44 -51.20 27.93
CA ILE A 336 5.84 -49.81 28.10
C ILE A 336 4.93 -48.95 27.22
N VAL A 337 4.15 -48.07 27.82
CA VAL A 337 3.25 -47.13 27.15
C VAL A 337 3.92 -45.76 27.13
N ARG A 338 4.05 -45.15 25.94
CA ARG A 338 4.63 -43.82 25.73
C ARG A 338 3.62 -42.87 25.13
N VAL A 339 3.56 -41.66 25.70
CA VAL A 339 2.71 -40.56 25.24
C VAL A 339 3.46 -39.25 25.47
N GLY A 340 3.87 -38.57 24.40
CA GLY A 340 4.77 -37.42 24.50
C GLY A 340 6.04 -37.77 25.29
N ASN A 341 6.33 -36.99 26.33
CA ASN A 341 7.50 -37.19 27.20
C ASN A 341 7.26 -38.17 28.36
N LYS A 342 6.05 -38.72 28.54
CA LYS A 342 5.75 -39.68 29.62
C LYS A 342 5.86 -41.12 29.13
N ALA A 343 6.40 -41.96 30.01
CA ALA A 343 6.42 -43.41 29.82
C ALA A 343 5.95 -44.10 31.10
N ALA A 344 5.12 -45.13 30.98
CA ALA A 344 4.67 -45.94 32.10
C ALA A 344 4.78 -47.43 31.77
N LYS A 345 5.20 -48.21 32.77
CA LYS A 345 5.16 -49.67 32.72
C LYS A 345 3.78 -50.14 33.20
N ILE A 346 3.05 -50.85 32.34
CA ILE A 346 1.71 -51.37 32.63
C ILE A 346 1.69 -52.88 32.50
N SER A 347 1.19 -53.57 33.52
CA SER A 347 0.93 -55.00 33.48
C SER A 347 -0.56 -55.26 33.26
N VAL A 348 -0.89 -55.81 32.10
CA VAL A 348 -2.24 -56.25 31.73
C VAL A 348 -2.46 -57.63 32.36
N LYS A 349 -3.40 -57.69 33.31
CA LYS A 349 -3.71 -58.90 34.10
C LYS A 349 -4.91 -59.66 33.55
#